data_AF-A0A975QK09-F1
#
_entry.id   AF-A0A975QK09-F1
#
_cell.length_a   1.000
_cell.length_b   1.000
_cell.length_c   1.000
_cell.angle_alpha   90.00
_cell.angle_beta   90.00
_cell.angle_gamma   90.00
#
_symmetry.space_group_name_H-M   'P 1'
#
loop_
_entity.id
_entity.type
_entity.pdbx_description
1 polymer ?
#
loop_
_entity_poly.entity_id
_entity_poly.type
_entity_poly.pdbx_seq_one_letter_code
_entity_poly.pdbx_strand_id
1 'polypeptide(L)'
;MRARALFAHSDDSDDQGWPNDPVVCSKMATALSALEDLGGAVAAREHAVSLFRDAADPVAEAYEWTQLARLRMMGDQAAEAASALRRALVLVGGRDPELRLLIGALLDQCLAD
;
A
#
# COMPACT_ATOMS: atom_id res chain seq x y z
N MET A 1 18.31 -9.09 -1.11
CA MET A 1 18.14 -9.18 0.36
C MET A 1 18.92 -8.03 1.03
N ARG A 2 18.34 -6.83 1.19
CA ARG A 2 18.84 -5.84 2.19
C ARG A 2 18.04 -4.55 2.38
N ALA A 3 16.96 -4.28 1.66
CA ALA A 3 16.33 -2.97 1.79
C ALA A 3 15.56 -2.78 3.13
N ARG A 4 15.05 -3.86 3.75
CA ARG A 4 14.49 -3.84 5.12
C ARG A 4 15.52 -3.45 6.20
N ALA A 5 16.80 -3.76 6.00
CA ALA A 5 17.85 -3.44 6.98
C ALA A 5 18.23 -1.95 7.01
N LEU A 6 17.93 -1.19 5.95
CA LEU A 6 18.17 0.26 5.92
C LEU A 6 17.28 1.03 6.89
N PHE A 7 16.17 0.43 7.34
CA PHE A 7 15.14 1.12 8.11
C PHE A 7 14.95 0.55 9.54
N ALA A 8 15.60 -0.57 9.86
CA ALA A 8 15.44 -1.31 11.13
C ALA A 8 16.28 -0.73 12.30
N HIS A 9 16.50 0.58 12.35
CA HIS A 9 17.42 1.21 13.30
C HIS A 9 16.79 2.23 14.26
N SER A 10 15.46 2.32 14.35
CA SER A 10 14.78 3.14 15.37
C SER A 10 14.20 2.29 16.51
N ASP A 11 14.28 2.80 17.74
CA ASP A 11 13.58 2.26 18.93
C ASP A 11 12.06 2.15 18.75
N ASP A 12 11.50 2.77 17.71
CA ASP A 12 10.08 2.79 17.37
C ASP A 12 9.74 1.88 16.17
N SER A 13 10.22 0.64 16.23
CA SER A 13 9.94 -0.40 15.23
C SER A 13 9.17 -1.57 15.85
N ASP A 14 8.41 -2.32 15.04
CA ASP A 14 7.75 -3.56 15.46
C ASP A 14 8.75 -4.72 15.67
N ASP A 15 8.24 -5.88 16.11
CA ASP A 15 9.04 -7.11 16.33
C ASP A 15 9.76 -7.60 15.04
N GLN A 16 9.35 -7.09 13.88
CA GLN A 16 9.92 -7.38 12.58
C GLN A 16 10.89 -6.26 12.11
N GLY A 17 11.08 -5.20 12.89
CA GLY A 17 11.94 -4.06 12.53
C GLY A 17 11.34 -3.15 11.46
N TRP A 18 10.02 -3.16 11.28
CA TRP A 18 9.31 -2.16 10.49
C TRP A 18 9.02 -0.92 11.34
N PRO A 19 9.14 0.29 10.79
CA PRO A 19 8.76 1.50 11.53
C PRO A 19 7.28 1.48 11.91
N ASN A 20 6.94 1.96 13.12
CA ASN A 20 5.54 2.12 13.54
C ASN A 20 4.86 3.40 13.00
N ASP A 21 5.56 4.19 12.18
CA ASP A 21 4.99 5.36 11.52
C ASP A 21 4.46 4.99 10.11
N PRO A 22 3.14 5.12 9.87
CA PRO A 22 2.55 4.71 8.59
C PRO A 22 3.10 5.51 7.40
N VAL A 23 3.41 6.79 7.59
CA VAL A 23 3.94 7.67 6.53
C VAL A 23 5.38 7.28 6.18
N VAL A 24 6.18 6.89 7.18
CA VAL A 24 7.53 6.36 6.94
C VAL A 24 7.43 5.06 6.13
N CYS A 25 6.53 4.16 6.47
CA CYS A 25 6.29 2.93 5.70
C CYS A 25 5.87 3.21 4.25
N SER A 26 4.97 4.16 4.01
CA SER A 26 4.56 4.56 2.65
C SER A 26 5.73 5.09 1.83
N LYS A 27 6.61 5.91 2.43
CA LYS A 27 7.81 6.45 1.77
C LYS A 27 8.81 5.35 1.47
N MET A 28 9.02 4.44 2.42
CA MET A 28 9.88 3.26 2.24
C MET A 28 9.41 2.40 1.08
N ALA A 29 8.10 2.10 1.01
CA ALA A 29 7.54 1.35 -0.10
C ALA A 29 7.84 1.98 -1.47
N THR A 30 7.72 3.29 -1.57
CA THR A 30 8.05 4.03 -2.80
C THR A 30 9.54 3.90 -3.16
N ALA A 31 10.43 4.01 -2.16
CA ALA A 31 11.87 3.82 -2.38
C ALA A 31 12.20 2.38 -2.80
N LEU A 32 11.57 1.38 -2.17
CA LEU A 32 11.73 -0.04 -2.49
C LEU A 32 11.29 -0.34 -3.92
N SER A 33 10.15 0.20 -4.34
CA SER A 33 9.67 0.07 -5.72
C SER A 33 10.62 0.72 -6.72
N ALA A 34 11.21 1.87 -6.40
CA ALA A 34 12.19 2.54 -7.26
C ALA A 34 13.52 1.76 -7.37
N LEU A 35 13.82 0.92 -6.37
CA LEU A 35 14.95 -0.01 -6.38
C LEU A 35 14.59 -1.39 -6.95
N GLU A 36 13.41 -1.52 -7.58
CA GLU A 36 12.88 -2.76 -8.15
C GLU A 36 12.67 -3.89 -7.11
N ASP A 37 12.70 -3.57 -5.81
CA ASP A 37 12.36 -4.50 -4.73
C ASP A 37 10.84 -4.50 -4.51
N LEU A 38 10.12 -5.13 -5.46
CA LEU A 38 8.65 -5.21 -5.42
C LEU A 38 8.14 -5.95 -4.18
N GLY A 39 8.83 -7.00 -3.75
CA GLY A 39 8.47 -7.75 -2.54
C GLY A 39 8.61 -6.91 -1.26
N GLY A 40 9.70 -6.15 -1.15
CA GLY A 40 9.87 -5.19 -0.07
C GLY A 40 8.82 -4.08 -0.10
N ALA A 41 8.52 -3.54 -1.29
CA ALA A 41 7.51 -2.49 -1.46
C ALA A 41 6.11 -2.96 -1.05
N VAL A 42 5.73 -4.18 -1.42
CA VAL A 42 4.46 -4.80 -1.01
C VAL A 42 4.38 -4.94 0.51
N ALA A 43 5.41 -5.51 1.15
CA ALA A 43 5.41 -5.69 2.59
C ALA A 43 5.33 -4.34 3.35
N ALA A 44 6.03 -3.32 2.86
CA ALA A 44 6.00 -1.97 3.42
C ALA A 44 4.59 -1.34 3.33
N ARG A 45 3.90 -1.49 2.19
CA ARG A 45 2.52 -1.00 2.02
C ARG A 45 1.53 -1.77 2.88
N GLU A 46 1.68 -3.08 3.02
CA GLU A 46 0.82 -3.91 3.88
C GLU A 46 0.94 -3.50 5.36
N HIS A 47 2.15 -3.16 5.81
CA HIS A 47 2.35 -2.62 7.15
C HIS A 47 1.73 -1.21 7.31
N ALA A 48 1.95 -0.30 6.34
CA ALA A 48 1.32 1.03 6.34
C ALA A 48 -0.22 0.97 6.40
N VAL A 49 -0.82 0.04 5.66
CA VAL A 49 -2.27 -0.25 5.71
C VAL A 49 -2.71 -0.60 7.13
N SER A 50 -1.96 -1.46 7.84
CA SER A 50 -2.31 -1.84 9.21
C SER A 50 -2.25 -0.63 10.15
N LEU A 51 -1.19 0.15 10.04
CA LEU A 51 -0.97 1.33 10.89
C LEU A 51 -2.04 2.42 10.66
N PHE A 52 -2.43 2.71 9.40
CA PHE A 52 -3.52 3.65 9.14
C PHE A 52 -4.89 3.13 9.59
N ARG A 53 -5.10 1.80 9.54
CA ARG A 53 -6.30 1.19 10.12
C ARG A 53 -6.34 1.39 11.64
N ASP A 54 -5.23 1.14 12.32
CA ASP A 54 -5.13 1.29 13.77
C ASP A 54 -5.27 2.77 14.19
N ALA A 55 -4.80 3.70 13.35
CA ALA A 55 -5.01 5.13 13.50
C ALA A 55 -6.44 5.60 13.14
N ALA A 56 -7.31 4.70 12.67
CA ALA A 56 -8.66 4.99 12.19
C ALA A 56 -8.71 6.09 11.10
N ASP A 57 -7.73 6.09 10.18
CA ASP A 57 -7.71 6.94 8.98
C ASP A 57 -8.05 6.12 7.72
N PRO A 58 -9.35 6.03 7.37
CA PRO A 58 -9.81 5.19 6.27
C PRO A 58 -9.49 5.78 4.88
N VAL A 59 -9.25 7.09 4.77
CA VAL A 59 -8.86 7.69 3.47
C VAL A 59 -7.39 7.37 3.20
N ALA A 60 -6.52 7.53 4.20
CA ALA A 60 -5.13 7.11 4.10
C ALA A 60 -5.00 5.58 3.90
N GLU A 61 -5.77 4.77 4.65
CA GLU A 61 -5.80 3.31 4.44
C GLU A 61 -6.22 2.96 3.00
N ALA A 62 -7.26 3.61 2.45
CA ALA A 62 -7.68 3.40 1.07
C ALA A 62 -6.61 3.79 0.05
N TYR A 63 -5.89 4.89 0.29
CA TYR A 63 -4.78 5.30 -0.56
C TYR A 63 -3.67 4.24 -0.57
N GLU A 64 -3.30 3.70 0.59
CA GLU A 64 -2.30 2.65 0.69
C GLU A 64 -2.72 1.34 0.00
N TRP A 65 -4.00 0.93 0.14
CA TRP A 65 -4.55 -0.18 -0.64
C TRP A 65 -4.48 0.06 -2.15
N THR A 66 -4.69 1.30 -2.60
CA THR A 66 -4.60 1.68 -4.02
C THR A 66 -3.16 1.55 -4.53
N GLN A 67 -2.19 2.01 -3.75
CA GLN A 67 -0.77 1.89 -4.09
C GLN A 67 -0.31 0.43 -4.09
N LEU A 68 -0.78 -0.39 -3.14
CA LEU A 68 -0.52 -1.83 -3.12
C LEU A 68 -1.07 -2.54 -4.35
N ALA A 69 -2.26 -2.15 -4.82
CA ALA A 69 -2.82 -2.70 -6.05
C ALA A 69 -1.93 -2.41 -7.27
N ARG A 70 -1.39 -1.19 -7.39
CA ARG A 70 -0.46 -0.83 -8.47
C ARG A 70 0.81 -1.70 -8.46
N LEU A 71 1.38 -1.96 -7.28
CA LEU A 71 2.53 -2.86 -7.15
C LEU A 71 2.20 -4.29 -7.57
N ARG A 72 0.99 -4.77 -7.26
CA ARG A 72 0.51 -6.10 -7.66
C ARG A 72 0.28 -6.19 -9.16
N MET A 73 -0.26 -5.15 -9.80
CA MET A 73 -0.36 -5.08 -11.27
C MET A 73 1.01 -5.15 -11.94
N MET A 74 2.02 -4.49 -11.38
CA MET A 74 3.40 -4.57 -11.88
C MET A 74 4.02 -5.97 -11.73
N GLY A 75 3.51 -6.78 -10.80
CA GLY A 75 3.94 -8.15 -10.56
C GLY A 75 3.03 -9.22 -11.21
N ASP A 76 2.20 -8.83 -12.17
CA ASP A 76 1.22 -9.70 -12.86
C ASP A 76 0.18 -10.36 -11.93
N GLN A 77 -0.12 -9.71 -10.79
CA GLN A 77 -1.08 -10.17 -9.77
C GLN A 77 -2.41 -9.38 -9.88
N ALA A 78 -3.03 -9.40 -11.06
CA ALA A 78 -4.22 -8.59 -11.36
C ALA A 78 -5.43 -8.91 -10.45
N ALA A 79 -5.64 -10.18 -10.09
CA ALA A 79 -6.74 -10.59 -9.22
C ALA A 79 -6.58 -10.03 -7.79
N GLU A 80 -5.37 -10.09 -7.25
CA GLU A 80 -5.02 -9.55 -5.93
C GLU A 80 -5.05 -8.02 -5.93
N ALA A 81 -4.72 -7.37 -7.06
CA ALA A 81 -4.88 -5.94 -7.26
C ALA A 81 -6.36 -5.53 -7.24
N ALA A 82 -7.22 -6.22 -8.00
CA ALA A 82 -8.66 -5.98 -8.01
C ALA A 82 -9.29 -6.15 -6.62
N SER A 83 -8.85 -7.15 -5.85
CA SER A 83 -9.28 -7.35 -4.45
C SER A 83 -8.88 -6.19 -3.53
N ALA A 84 -7.67 -5.66 -3.68
CA ALA A 84 -7.21 -4.48 -2.94
C ALA A 84 -8.02 -3.23 -3.31
N LEU A 85 -8.28 -3.00 -4.60
CA LEU A 85 -9.05 -1.83 -5.08
C LEU A 85 -10.50 -1.87 -4.60
N ARG A 86 -11.15 -3.04 -4.58
CA ARG A 86 -12.50 -3.18 -4.02
C ARG A 86 -12.54 -2.80 -2.54
N ARG A 87 -11.53 -3.17 -1.76
CA ARG A 87 -11.41 -2.75 -0.35
C ARG A 87 -11.22 -1.24 -0.23
N ALA A 88 -10.36 -0.65 -1.06
CA ALA A 88 -10.15 0.79 -1.11
C ALA A 88 -11.45 1.56 -1.43
N LEU A 89 -12.29 1.06 -2.35
CA LEU A 89 -13.60 1.67 -2.66
C LEU A 89 -14.56 1.71 -1.46
N VAL A 90 -14.58 0.64 -0.65
CA VAL A 90 -15.40 0.57 0.56
C VAL A 90 -14.89 1.55 1.60
N LEU A 91 -13.57 1.60 1.80
CA LEU A 91 -12.94 2.50 2.76
C LEU A 91 -13.08 3.97 2.37
N VAL A 92 -12.78 4.36 1.14
CA VAL A 92 -12.89 5.75 0.71
C VAL A 92 -14.35 6.22 0.75
N GLY A 93 -15.30 5.34 0.42
CA GLY A 93 -16.72 5.66 0.40
C GLY A 93 -16.99 6.88 -0.49
N GLY A 94 -17.62 7.92 0.07
CA GLY A 94 -17.80 9.23 -0.57
C GLY A 94 -16.91 10.34 0.01
N ARG A 95 -15.91 10.00 0.83
CA ARG A 95 -15.07 10.97 1.56
C ARG A 95 -14.05 11.66 0.67
N ASP A 96 -13.60 10.97 -0.38
CA ASP A 96 -12.67 11.49 -1.38
C ASP A 96 -13.13 11.04 -2.79
N PRO A 97 -13.84 11.91 -3.52
CA PRO A 97 -14.33 11.60 -4.86
C PRO A 97 -13.23 11.39 -5.88
N GLU A 98 -12.10 12.08 -5.76
CA GLU A 98 -11.00 11.99 -6.71
C GLU A 98 -10.29 10.63 -6.56
N LEU A 99 -9.95 10.26 -5.33
CA LEU A 99 -9.39 8.95 -5.03
C LEU A 99 -10.36 7.83 -5.44
N ARG A 100 -11.66 8.00 -5.22
CA ARG A 100 -12.68 7.04 -5.66
C ARG A 100 -12.67 6.83 -7.18
N LEU A 101 -12.57 7.91 -7.97
CA LEU A 101 -12.50 7.83 -9.43
C LEU A 101 -11.23 7.10 -9.90
N LEU A 102 -10.08 7.44 -9.29
CA LEU A 102 -8.82 6.75 -9.56
C LEU A 102 -8.92 5.24 -9.29
N ILE A 103 -9.48 4.86 -8.14
CA ILE A 103 -9.65 3.44 -7.77
C ILE A 103 -10.55 2.73 -8.78
N GLY A 104 -11.63 3.36 -9.23
CA GLY A 104 -12.52 2.81 -10.26
C GLY A 104 -11.79 2.53 -11.56
N ALA A 105 -11.03 3.50 -12.07
CA ALA A 105 -10.26 3.35 -13.31
C ALA A 105 -9.23 2.22 -13.22
N LEU A 106 -8.52 2.10 -12.09
CA LEU A 106 -7.57 1.02 -11.86
C LEU A 106 -8.26 -0.35 -11.76
N LEU A 107 -9.47 -0.40 -11.20
CA LEU A 107 -10.22 -1.64 -11.08
C LEU A 107 -10.69 -2.12 -12.45
N ASP A 108 -11.18 -1.20 -13.29
CA ASP A 108 -11.55 -1.52 -14.67
C ASP A 108 -10.35 -2.04 -15.46
N GLN A 109 -9.16 -1.46 -15.26
CA GLN A 109 -7.93 -1.96 -15.86
C GLN A 109 -7.62 -3.40 -15.43
N CYS A 110 -7.71 -3.72 -14.13
CA CYS A 110 -7.44 -5.08 -13.63
C CYS A 110 -8.43 -6.14 -14.15
N LEU A 111 -9.59 -5.73 -14.65
CA LEU A 111 -10.63 -6.64 -15.16
C LEU A 111 -10.61 -6.77 -16.69
N ALA A 112 -9.81 -5.95 -17.37
CA ALA A 112 -9.65 -5.97 -18.81
C ALA A 112 -8.50 -6.89 -19.28
N ASP A 113 -7.58 -7.24 -18.37
CA ASP A 113 -6.47 -8.19 -18.56
C ASP A 113 -6.91 -9.64 -18.28
#